data_AF-A0A1Q6ELJ1-F1
#
_entry.id   AF-A0A1Q6ELJ1-F1
#
_cell.length_a   1.000
_cell.length_b   1.000
_cell.length_c   1.000
_cell.angle_alpha   90.00
_cell.angle_beta   90.00
_cell.angle_gamma   90.00
#
_symmetry.space_group_name_H-M   'P 1'
#
loop_
_entity.id
_entity.type
_entity.pdbx_description
1 polymer ?
#
loop_
_entity_poly.entity_id
_entity_poly.type
_entity_poly.pdbx_seq_one_letter_code
_entity_poly.pdbx_strand_id
1 'polypeptide(L)'
;MKNYLLILTLLIVGCGNRHSQQVATTQSIETGATDSTAEHVTEETDIEILPDSMNIVGGKSLNDIRFGNWTEKDWFDNDYFRTLRTYIDACYKGEIKDEVLEPYKFALKGKFAIFNAEPFIGGGMFIYFVFLDAPNKIFNTWIYSYVDENTETVVDYQVRGVKIIEEDSEFTKEEIVSIIEEHPENKLW
;
A
#
# COMPACT_ATOMS: atom_id res chain seq x y z
N MET A 1 30.88 -27.79 -6.72
CA MET A 1 31.05 -26.39 -7.17
C MET A 1 30.02 -26.09 -8.25
N LYS A 2 28.95 -25.39 -7.90
CA LYS A 2 28.03 -24.74 -8.83
C LYS A 2 27.87 -23.32 -8.32
N ASN A 3 28.51 -22.38 -9.00
CA ASN A 3 28.37 -20.96 -8.75
C ASN A 3 27.01 -20.52 -9.29
N TYR A 4 26.08 -20.18 -8.41
CA TYR A 4 24.92 -19.39 -8.79
C TYR A 4 25.26 -17.93 -8.48
N LEU A 5 25.51 -17.18 -9.55
CA LEU A 5 25.60 -15.73 -9.53
C LEU A 5 24.20 -15.20 -9.14
N LEU A 6 24.03 -14.77 -7.90
CA LEU A 6 22.87 -14.00 -7.46
C LEU A 6 23.03 -12.58 -8.01
N ILE A 7 22.32 -12.26 -9.09
CA ILE A 7 22.12 -10.88 -9.52
C ILE A 7 20.92 -10.36 -8.75
N LEU A 8 21.21 -9.66 -7.66
CA LEU A 8 20.26 -8.90 -6.86
C LEU A 8 20.00 -7.57 -7.60
N THR A 9 18.86 -7.44 -8.29
CA THR A 9 18.38 -6.13 -8.76
C THR A 9 17.18 -5.72 -7.92
N LEU A 10 17.47 -5.12 -6.76
CA LEU A 10 16.54 -4.25 -6.04
C LEU A 10 16.32 -3.01 -6.90
N LEU A 11 15.24 -2.99 -7.70
CA LEU A 11 14.70 -1.76 -8.24
C LEU A 11 13.78 -1.15 -7.18
N ILE A 12 14.39 -0.46 -6.21
CA ILE A 12 13.69 0.52 -5.41
C ILE A 12 13.41 1.70 -6.34
N VAL A 13 12.25 1.68 -6.99
CA VAL A 13 11.64 2.86 -7.60
C VAL A 13 10.35 3.14 -6.83
N GLY A 14 10.51 3.43 -5.54
CA GLY A 14 9.55 4.26 -4.83
C GLY A 14 9.69 5.66 -5.39
N CYS A 15 8.97 5.97 -6.47
CA CYS A 15 8.79 7.34 -6.91
C CYS A 15 8.04 8.10 -5.82
N GLY A 16 8.81 8.69 -4.90
CA GLY A 16 8.34 9.79 -4.09
C GLY A 16 7.67 10.81 -4.99
N ASN A 17 6.48 11.24 -4.57
CA ASN A 17 5.57 12.12 -5.26
C ASN A 17 6.29 13.44 -5.63
N ARG A 18 6.98 13.47 -6.77
CA ARG A 18 7.58 14.68 -7.32
C ARG A 18 6.48 15.45 -8.01
N HIS A 19 6.06 16.52 -7.35
CA HIS A 19 5.16 17.54 -7.86
C HIS A 19 5.68 18.01 -9.24
N SER A 20 5.07 17.50 -10.31
CA SER A 20 5.36 17.92 -11.68
C SER A 20 4.63 19.23 -11.91
N GLN A 21 5.35 20.35 -11.84
CA GLN A 21 4.89 21.58 -12.46
C GLN A 21 4.95 21.36 -13.98
N GLN A 22 3.84 20.93 -14.58
CA GLN A 22 3.68 21.01 -16.03
C GLN A 22 3.50 22.48 -16.40
N VAL A 23 4.57 23.06 -16.94
CA VAL A 23 4.50 24.30 -17.72
C VAL A 23 3.69 23.98 -18.98
N ALA A 24 2.58 24.69 -19.19
CA ALA A 24 1.76 24.57 -20.38
C ALA A 24 2.58 24.94 -21.63
N THR A 25 2.96 23.95 -22.42
CA THR A 25 3.53 24.17 -23.75
C THR A 25 2.39 24.45 -24.72
N THR A 26 2.15 25.73 -25.02
CA THR A 26 1.28 26.13 -26.13
C THR A 26 1.97 25.76 -27.44
N GLN A 27 1.56 24.66 -28.09
CA GLN A 27 1.92 24.42 -29.48
C GLN A 27 0.97 25.20 -30.37
N SER A 28 1.47 26.30 -30.92
CA SER A 28 0.86 27.00 -32.06
C SER A 28 1.02 26.15 -33.32
N ILE A 29 -0.09 25.69 -33.89
CA ILE A 29 -0.10 25.09 -35.23
C ILE A 29 -0.20 26.24 -36.23
N GLU A 30 0.85 26.37 -37.05
CA GLU A 30 0.91 27.29 -38.18
C GLU A 30 -0.13 26.92 -39.24
N THR A 31 -0.95 27.89 -39.63
CA THR A 31 -1.93 27.77 -40.71
C THR A 31 -1.21 27.81 -42.06
N GLY A 32 -0.92 26.64 -42.63
CA GLY A 32 -0.54 26.49 -44.03
C GLY A 32 -1.78 26.43 -44.92
N ALA A 33 -1.99 27.47 -45.74
CA ALA A 33 -3.05 27.53 -46.73
C ALA A 33 -2.78 26.60 -47.92
N THR A 34 -3.76 25.79 -48.32
CA THR A 34 -4.04 25.43 -49.73
C THR A 34 -5.46 24.86 -49.89
N ASP A 35 -6.16 25.39 -50.89
CA ASP A 35 -7.49 25.00 -51.39
C ASP A 35 -7.68 23.50 -51.64
N SER A 36 -8.87 22.97 -51.31
CA SER A 36 -9.80 22.35 -52.26
C SER A 36 -10.89 21.55 -51.54
N THR A 37 -12.13 21.81 -51.96
CA THR A 37 -13.42 21.24 -51.60
C THR A 37 -13.46 19.70 -51.49
N ALA A 38 -13.85 19.19 -50.32
CA ALA A 38 -14.65 17.97 -50.14
C ALA A 38 -15.20 17.95 -48.70
N GLU A 39 -16.52 18.02 -48.55
CA GLU A 39 -17.21 17.77 -47.26
C GLU A 39 -16.99 16.32 -46.85
N HIS A 40 -16.09 16.09 -45.90
CA HIS A 40 -16.08 14.87 -45.11
C HIS A 40 -16.69 15.22 -43.76
N VAL A 41 -17.96 14.87 -43.57
CA VAL A 41 -18.61 14.91 -42.26
C VAL A 41 -17.92 13.86 -41.41
N THR A 42 -16.92 14.30 -40.66
CA THR A 42 -16.28 13.51 -39.63
C THR A 42 -17.15 13.72 -38.40
N GLU A 43 -17.90 12.69 -37.98
CA GLU A 43 -18.50 12.67 -36.66
C GLU A 43 -17.37 12.83 -35.65
N GLU A 44 -17.21 14.05 -35.13
CA GLU A 44 -16.46 14.30 -33.91
C GLU A 44 -17.22 13.56 -32.81
N THR A 45 -16.73 12.36 -32.50
CA THR A 45 -17.09 11.71 -31.25
C THR A 45 -16.55 12.62 -30.15
N ASP A 46 -17.44 13.40 -29.55
CA ASP A 46 -17.17 14.12 -28.30
C ASP A 46 -16.70 13.06 -27.29
N ILE A 47 -15.39 12.91 -27.16
CA ILE A 47 -14.79 12.21 -26.04
C ILE A 47 -15.09 13.13 -24.86
N GLU A 48 -16.13 12.79 -24.11
CA GLU A 48 -16.45 13.41 -22.83
C GLU A 48 -15.26 13.12 -21.90
N ILE A 49 -14.28 14.04 -21.89
CA ILE A 49 -13.17 14.02 -20.94
C ILE A 49 -13.82 14.28 -19.59
N LEU A 50 -14.02 13.20 -18.82
CA LEU A 50 -14.40 13.30 -17.41
C LEU A 50 -13.46 14.32 -16.76
N PRO A 51 -13.98 15.42 -16.19
CA PRO A 51 -13.12 16.38 -15.53
C PRO A 51 -12.40 15.65 -14.39
N ASP A 52 -11.07 15.66 -14.44
CA ASP A 52 -10.19 15.28 -13.32
C ASP A 52 -10.48 16.23 -12.17
N SER A 53 -11.57 15.99 -11.45
CA SER A 53 -11.98 16.80 -10.31
C SER A 53 -11.16 16.45 -9.07
N MET A 54 -9.83 16.60 -9.18
CA MET A 54 -8.99 16.88 -8.00
C MET A 54 -8.99 18.39 -7.74
N ASN A 55 -10.16 19.00 -7.62
CA ASN A 55 -10.27 20.34 -7.04
C ASN A 55 -10.20 20.23 -5.51
N ILE A 56 -9.05 19.80 -4.98
CA ILE A 56 -8.70 20.15 -3.61
C ILE A 56 -8.08 21.55 -3.66
N VAL A 57 -8.90 22.56 -3.93
CA VAL A 57 -8.48 23.96 -3.82
C VAL A 57 -8.31 24.28 -2.34
N GLY A 58 -7.09 24.07 -1.82
CA GLY A 58 -6.66 24.49 -0.48
C GLY A 58 -6.83 23.47 0.67
N GLY A 59 -7.28 22.25 0.40
CA GLY A 59 -7.43 21.17 1.40
C GLY A 59 -6.33 20.10 1.35
N LYS A 60 -6.25 19.28 2.39
CA LYS A 60 -5.45 18.04 2.41
C LYS A 60 -6.28 16.89 1.83
N SER A 61 -5.66 15.96 1.09
CA SER A 61 -6.32 14.69 0.79
C SER A 61 -6.46 13.84 2.07
N LEU A 62 -7.36 12.85 2.06
CA LEU A 62 -7.48 11.94 3.20
C LEU A 62 -6.16 11.19 3.50
N ASN A 63 -5.32 10.95 2.49
CA ASN A 63 -4.01 10.35 2.70
C ASN A 63 -2.99 11.35 3.23
N ASP A 64 -3.08 12.63 2.88
CA ASP A 64 -2.28 13.68 3.52
C ASP A 64 -2.65 13.79 5.01
N ILE A 65 -3.93 13.62 5.37
CA ILE A 65 -4.34 13.56 6.78
C ILE A 65 -3.79 12.32 7.48
N ARG A 66 -3.86 11.13 6.84
CA ARG A 66 -3.38 9.88 7.42
C ARG A 66 -1.86 9.82 7.60
N PHE A 67 -1.12 10.27 6.59
CA PHE A 67 0.30 9.96 6.42
C PHE A 67 1.17 11.19 6.16
N GLY A 68 0.61 12.36 5.88
CA GLY A 68 1.38 13.54 5.45
C GLY A 68 2.38 14.05 6.48
N ASN A 69 2.17 13.73 7.76
CA ASN A 69 3.08 14.06 8.86
C ASN A 69 3.92 12.87 9.34
N TRP A 70 3.83 11.71 8.68
CA TRP A 70 4.61 10.53 9.07
C TRP A 70 6.09 10.72 8.78
N THR A 71 6.90 10.36 9.76
CA THR A 71 8.33 10.17 9.63
C THR A 71 8.64 8.72 9.23
N GLU A 72 9.89 8.45 8.89
CA GLU A 72 10.37 7.09 8.65
C GLU A 72 10.05 6.15 9.82
N LYS A 73 10.18 6.63 11.06
CA LYS A 73 9.85 5.84 12.26
C LYS A 73 8.38 5.41 12.31
N ASP A 74 7.47 6.26 11.85
CA ASP A 74 6.03 5.97 11.85
C ASP A 74 5.70 4.85 10.85
N TRP A 75 6.44 4.73 9.75
CA TRP A 75 6.31 3.60 8.82
C TRP A 75 6.66 2.26 9.45
N PHE A 76 7.56 2.23 10.44
CA PHE A 76 7.97 1.02 11.14
C PHE A 76 7.18 0.75 12.43
N ASP A 77 6.54 1.77 13.02
CA ASP A 77 5.86 1.65 14.32
C ASP A 77 4.61 2.55 14.42
N ASN A 78 3.45 2.02 14.01
CA ASN A 78 2.19 2.77 13.93
C ASN A 78 0.98 1.99 14.46
N ASP A 79 -0.15 2.69 14.53
CA ASP A 79 -1.42 2.14 15.03
C ASP A 79 -2.07 1.13 14.09
N TYR A 80 -1.71 1.10 12.80
CA TYR A 80 -2.19 0.04 11.91
C TYR A 80 -1.60 -1.31 12.34
N PHE A 81 -0.31 -1.36 12.68
CA PHE A 81 0.34 -2.58 13.18
C PHE A 81 -0.20 -3.02 14.55
N ARG A 82 -0.46 -2.07 15.45
CA ARG A 82 -1.12 -2.36 16.75
C ARG A 82 -2.55 -2.89 16.55
N THR A 83 -3.27 -2.35 15.58
CA THR A 83 -4.61 -2.79 15.20
C THR A 83 -4.57 -4.22 14.64
N LEU A 84 -3.60 -4.54 13.78
CA LEU A 84 -3.38 -5.89 13.28
C LEU A 84 -3.11 -6.88 14.42
N ARG A 85 -2.19 -6.54 15.33
CA ARG A 85 -1.86 -7.37 16.50
C ARG A 85 -3.10 -7.65 17.35
N THR A 86 -3.89 -6.61 17.63
CA THR A 86 -5.13 -6.72 18.42
C THR A 86 -6.15 -7.62 17.74
N TYR A 87 -6.29 -7.50 16.41
CA TYR A 87 -7.18 -8.36 15.63
C TYR A 87 -6.76 -9.83 15.68
N ILE A 88 -5.47 -10.12 15.48
CA ILE A 88 -4.92 -11.49 15.55
C ILE A 88 -5.13 -12.08 16.95
N ASP A 89 -4.95 -11.28 18.01
CA ASP A 89 -5.21 -11.71 19.38
C ASP A 89 -6.69 -12.06 19.62
N ALA A 90 -7.60 -11.25 19.08
CA ALA A 90 -9.04 -11.53 19.14
C ALA A 90 -9.40 -12.82 18.39
N CYS A 91 -8.77 -13.09 17.23
CA CYS A 91 -8.91 -14.36 16.51
C CYS A 91 -8.38 -15.54 17.34
N TYR A 92 -7.21 -15.41 17.95
CA TYR A 92 -6.63 -16.44 18.81
C TYR A 92 -7.57 -16.79 19.98
N LYS A 93 -8.16 -15.78 20.63
CA LYS A 93 -9.12 -15.94 21.73
C LYS A 93 -10.49 -16.47 21.28
N GLY A 94 -10.76 -16.49 19.96
CA GLY A 94 -12.05 -16.87 19.40
C GLY A 94 -13.13 -15.80 19.52
N GLU A 95 -12.74 -14.55 19.80
CA GLU A 95 -13.65 -13.39 19.83
C GLU A 95 -14.05 -12.96 18.42
N ILE A 96 -13.14 -13.14 17.45
CA ILE A 96 -13.38 -12.93 16.02
C ILE A 96 -13.14 -14.26 15.30
N LYS A 97 -14.09 -14.66 14.45
CA LYS A 97 -13.91 -15.80 13.54
C LYS A 97 -13.35 -15.29 12.21
N ASP A 98 -12.11 -15.65 11.90
CA ASP A 98 -11.49 -15.45 10.59
C ASP A 98 -11.12 -16.81 10.00
N GLU A 99 -11.75 -17.16 8.87
CA GLU A 99 -11.60 -18.49 8.26
C GLU A 99 -10.22 -18.71 7.64
N VAL A 100 -9.50 -17.64 7.30
CA VAL A 100 -8.15 -17.69 6.76
C VAL A 100 -7.15 -17.97 7.89
N LEU A 101 -7.35 -17.38 9.06
CA LEU A 101 -6.48 -17.55 10.22
C LEU A 101 -6.76 -18.81 11.04
N GLU A 102 -7.96 -19.39 10.97
CA GLU A 102 -8.34 -20.54 11.79
C GLU A 102 -7.40 -21.76 11.62
N PRO A 103 -6.97 -22.16 10.40
CA PRO A 103 -5.98 -23.23 10.23
C PRO A 103 -4.60 -22.91 10.85
N TYR A 104 -4.31 -21.63 11.09
CA TYR A 104 -3.04 -21.12 11.62
C TYR A 104 -3.15 -20.67 13.08
N LYS A 105 -4.20 -21.10 13.81
CA LYS A 105 -4.41 -20.73 15.22
C LYS A 105 -3.21 -20.98 16.12
N PHE A 106 -2.42 -22.00 15.80
CA PHE A 106 -1.18 -22.32 16.52
C PHE A 106 -0.12 -21.20 16.43
N ALA A 107 -0.11 -20.42 15.36
CA ALA A 107 0.86 -19.35 15.11
C ALA A 107 0.38 -17.98 15.64
N LEU A 108 -0.93 -17.79 15.87
CA LEU A 108 -1.49 -16.47 16.21
C LEU A 108 -0.99 -15.93 17.56
N LYS A 109 -0.68 -16.80 18.53
CA LYS A 109 -0.06 -16.39 19.81
C LYS A 109 1.41 -15.96 19.65
N GLY A 110 2.04 -16.42 18.57
CA GLY A 110 3.42 -16.12 18.24
C GLY A 110 3.60 -14.71 17.70
N LYS A 111 4.85 -14.41 17.39
CA LYS A 111 5.25 -13.15 16.76
C LYS A 111 5.10 -13.21 15.25
N PHE A 112 4.84 -12.08 14.63
CA PHE A 112 4.90 -11.90 13.18
C PHE A 112 5.81 -10.75 12.78
N ALA A 113 6.29 -10.79 11.55
CA ALA A 113 7.06 -9.72 10.92
C ALA A 113 6.23 -9.06 9.82
N ILE A 114 6.42 -7.75 9.63
CA ILE A 114 5.86 -7.01 8.50
C ILE A 114 6.87 -7.10 7.34
N PHE A 115 6.42 -7.54 6.16
CA PHE A 115 7.22 -7.57 4.94
C PHE A 115 7.08 -6.29 4.12
N ASN A 116 5.86 -5.78 4.01
CA ASN A 116 5.59 -4.53 3.31
C ASN A 116 4.37 -3.85 3.92
N ALA A 117 4.38 -2.53 3.91
CA ALA A 117 3.28 -1.70 4.38
C ALA A 117 3.20 -0.44 3.53
N GLU A 118 2.05 -0.20 2.89
CA GLU A 118 1.87 0.90 1.95
C GLU A 118 0.46 1.50 2.03
N PRO A 119 0.28 2.78 1.67
CA PRO A 119 -1.06 3.34 1.52
C PRO A 119 -1.91 2.52 0.55
N PHE A 120 -3.16 2.27 0.92
CA PHE A 120 -4.08 1.52 0.07
C PHE A 120 -5.08 2.45 -0.63
N ILE A 121 -5.42 2.14 -1.88
CA ILE A 121 -6.43 2.89 -2.64
C ILE A 121 -7.81 2.87 -1.97
N GLY A 122 -8.14 1.80 -1.22
CA GLY A 122 -9.33 1.74 -0.39
C GLY A 122 -9.31 2.68 0.84
N GLY A 123 -8.19 3.37 1.07
CA GLY A 123 -7.94 4.22 2.24
C GLY A 123 -7.30 3.46 3.39
N GLY A 124 -6.40 4.08 4.14
CA GLY A 124 -5.62 3.39 5.17
C GLY A 124 -4.42 2.65 4.58
N MET A 125 -4.09 1.49 5.13
CA MET A 125 -2.83 0.79 4.85
C MET A 125 -3.06 -0.65 4.41
N PHE A 126 -2.34 -1.08 3.38
CA PHE A 126 -2.21 -2.47 2.97
C PHE A 126 -0.93 -3.04 3.56
N ILE A 127 -1.02 -4.22 4.16
CA ILE A 127 0.07 -4.81 4.95
C ILE A 127 0.28 -6.25 4.49
N TYR A 128 1.52 -6.60 4.20
CA TYR A 128 1.99 -7.98 4.04
C TYR A 128 2.75 -8.38 5.29
N PHE A 129 2.47 -9.57 5.84
CA PHE A 129 3.08 -10.05 7.07
C PHE A 129 3.23 -11.58 7.07
N VAL A 130 4.12 -12.06 7.92
CA VAL A 130 4.45 -13.48 8.06
C VAL A 130 4.55 -13.85 9.55
N PHE A 131 3.95 -14.97 9.94
CA PHE A 131 4.13 -15.50 11.29
C PHE A 131 5.45 -16.26 11.40
N LEU A 132 6.18 -16.06 12.49
CA LEU A 132 7.42 -16.81 12.73
C LEU A 132 7.18 -18.31 12.87
N ASP A 133 6.01 -18.72 13.34
CA ASP A 133 5.66 -20.13 13.52
C ASP A 133 5.00 -20.73 12.26
N ALA A 134 4.70 -19.91 11.24
CA ALA A 134 4.29 -20.36 9.91
C ALA A 134 5.05 -19.55 8.83
N PRO A 135 6.40 -19.63 8.83
CA PRO A 135 7.24 -18.67 8.11
C PRO A 135 7.12 -18.82 6.60
N ASN A 136 6.67 -19.97 6.09
CA ASN A 136 6.48 -20.22 4.66
C ASN A 136 5.19 -19.62 4.09
N LYS A 137 4.34 -18.97 4.88
CA LYS A 137 3.06 -18.40 4.44
C LYS A 137 3.03 -16.90 4.61
N ILE A 138 2.76 -16.21 3.50
CA ILE A 138 2.60 -14.76 3.49
C ILE A 138 1.10 -14.44 3.57
N PHE A 139 0.78 -13.59 4.54
CA PHE A 139 -0.55 -13.07 4.74
C PHE A 139 -0.57 -11.62 4.28
N ASN A 140 -1.74 -11.16 3.84
CA ASN A 140 -1.97 -9.74 3.68
C ASN A 140 -3.28 -9.31 4.32
N THR A 141 -3.36 -8.02 4.61
CA THR A 141 -4.57 -7.41 5.11
C THR A 141 -4.66 -5.96 4.66
N TRP A 142 -5.88 -5.47 4.58
CA TRP A 142 -6.17 -4.06 4.47
C TRP A 142 -6.72 -3.58 5.81
N ILE A 143 -6.10 -2.54 6.36
CA ILE A 143 -6.59 -1.84 7.55
C ILE A 143 -7.05 -0.46 7.12
N TYR A 144 -8.35 -0.25 7.22
CA TYR A 144 -8.98 1.03 6.96
C TYR A 144 -8.78 1.96 8.15
N SER A 145 -8.53 3.24 7.90
CA SER A 145 -8.51 4.28 8.93
C SER A 145 -9.58 5.33 8.66
N TYR A 146 -10.41 5.54 9.68
CA TYR A 146 -11.46 6.55 9.71
C TYR A 146 -10.83 7.90 10.00
N VAL A 147 -11.11 8.89 9.15
CA VAL A 147 -10.57 10.25 9.26
C VAL A 147 -11.71 11.19 9.61
N ASP A 148 -11.52 12.02 10.63
CA ASP A 148 -12.32 13.21 10.84
C ASP A 148 -11.68 14.36 10.07
N GLU A 149 -12.35 14.79 8.99
CA GLU A 149 -11.88 15.86 8.12
C GLU A 149 -11.94 17.24 8.78
N ASN A 150 -12.77 17.43 9.81
CA ASN A 150 -12.87 18.71 10.52
C ASN A 150 -11.67 18.92 11.46
N THR A 151 -11.23 17.86 12.12
CA THR A 151 -10.08 17.88 13.03
C THR A 151 -8.78 17.50 12.35
N GLU A 152 -8.82 17.03 11.10
CA GLU A 152 -7.70 16.49 10.33
C GLU A 152 -6.95 15.38 11.10
N THR A 153 -7.68 14.44 11.69
CA THR A 153 -7.10 13.34 12.47
C THR A 153 -7.71 11.99 12.12
N VAL A 154 -6.90 10.93 12.24
CA VAL A 154 -7.41 9.56 12.26
C VAL A 154 -8.05 9.28 13.61
N VAL A 155 -9.28 8.76 13.60
CA VAL A 155 -10.08 8.54 14.82
C VAL A 155 -10.30 7.07 15.14
N ASP A 156 -10.18 6.18 14.16
CA ASP A 156 -10.34 4.74 14.36
C ASP A 156 -9.66 3.92 13.24
N TYR A 157 -9.40 2.64 13.52
CA TYR A 157 -8.77 1.69 12.61
C TYR A 157 -9.56 0.37 12.59
N GLN A 158 -9.74 -0.19 11.40
CA GLN A 158 -10.48 -1.43 11.23
C GLN A 158 -9.80 -2.38 10.23
N VAL A 159 -9.49 -3.59 10.69
CA VAL A 159 -9.06 -4.68 9.82
C VAL A 159 -10.22 -5.12 8.93
N ARG A 160 -10.04 -5.05 7.61
CA ARG A 160 -11.06 -5.39 6.60
C ARG A 160 -11.02 -6.86 6.15
N GLY A 161 -10.11 -7.64 6.74
CA GLY A 161 -9.97 -9.08 6.54
C GLY A 161 -8.53 -9.46 6.23
N VAL A 162 -8.21 -10.74 6.45
CA VAL A 162 -6.92 -11.33 6.13
C VAL A 162 -7.06 -12.24 4.92
N LYS A 163 -6.03 -12.27 4.06
CA LYS A 163 -5.89 -13.25 3.00
C LYS A 163 -4.50 -13.86 3.04
N ILE A 164 -4.36 -15.05 2.45
CA ILE A 164 -3.08 -15.67 2.14
C ILE A 164 -2.80 -15.37 0.68
N ILE A 165 -1.58 -14.95 0.36
CA ILE A 165 -1.17 -14.84 -1.04
C ILE A 165 -0.71 -16.20 -1.56
N GLU A 166 -0.80 -16.42 -2.87
CA GLU A 166 -0.46 -17.71 -3.48
C GLU A 166 1.04 -18.03 -3.38
N GLU A 167 1.88 -17.00 -3.32
CA GLU A 167 3.32 -17.13 -3.17
C GLU A 167 3.69 -17.49 -1.72
N ASP A 168 4.47 -18.56 -1.60
CA ASP A 168 5.06 -18.94 -0.32
C ASP A 168 6.27 -18.05 -0.03
N SER A 169 6.50 -17.79 1.25
CA SER A 169 7.77 -17.18 1.66
C SER A 169 8.87 -18.20 1.52
N GLU A 170 9.99 -17.77 0.94
CA GLU A 170 11.21 -18.59 0.86
C GLU A 170 12.03 -18.52 2.15
N PHE A 171 11.60 -17.73 3.15
CA PHE A 171 12.35 -17.53 4.38
C PHE A 171 11.95 -18.53 5.47
N THR A 172 12.95 -19.03 6.18
CA THR A 172 12.82 -19.72 7.46
C THR A 172 12.61 -18.72 8.60
N LYS A 173 12.21 -19.24 9.77
CA LYS A 173 12.09 -18.44 11.00
C LYS A 173 13.41 -17.77 11.37
N GLU A 174 14.50 -18.52 11.27
CA GLU A 174 15.85 -18.07 11.61
C GLU A 174 16.32 -16.94 10.69
N GLU A 175 16.03 -17.05 9.39
CA GLU A 175 16.34 -15.99 8.41
C GLU A 175 15.54 -14.72 8.67
N ILE A 176 14.24 -14.81 8.97
CA ILE A 176 13.42 -13.65 9.34
C ILE A 176 13.99 -12.96 10.59
N VAL A 177 14.38 -13.73 11.60
CA VAL A 177 15.00 -13.18 12.82
C VAL A 177 16.34 -12.51 12.51
N SER A 178 17.19 -13.13 11.69
CA SER A 178 18.47 -12.55 11.26
C SER A 178 18.27 -11.21 10.53
N ILE A 179 17.29 -11.13 9.63
CA ILE A 179 16.97 -9.88 8.90
C ILE A 179 16.57 -8.77 9.88
N ILE A 180 15.78 -9.10 10.91
CA ILE A 180 15.35 -8.12 11.92
C ILE A 180 16.51 -7.68 12.82
N GLU A 181 17.47 -8.58 13.10
CA GLU A 181 18.69 -8.22 13.83
C GLU A 181 19.59 -7.28 13.01
N GLU A 182 19.64 -7.45 11.69
CA GLU A 182 20.33 -6.55 10.76
C GLU A 182 19.63 -5.20 10.59
N HIS A 183 18.29 -5.19 10.69
CA HIS A 183 17.41 -4.04 10.49
C HIS A 183 16.50 -3.79 11.69
N PRO A 184 17.04 -3.30 12.83
CA PRO A 184 16.32 -3.21 14.10
C PRO A 184 15.18 -2.18 14.13
N GLU A 185 15.07 -1.32 13.11
CA GLU A 185 13.89 -0.50 12.86
C GLU A 185 12.65 -1.36 12.61
N ASN A 186 12.81 -2.53 11.97
CA ASN A 186 11.75 -3.51 11.79
C ASN A 186 11.53 -4.26 13.10
N LYS A 187 10.27 -4.38 13.50
CA LYS A 187 9.90 -5.02 14.77
C LYS A 187 9.17 -6.34 14.52
N LEU A 188 9.36 -7.26 15.45
CA LEU A 188 8.45 -8.38 15.62
C LEU A 188 7.24 -7.94 16.46
N TRP A 189 6.05 -8.21 15.94
CA TRP A 189 4.76 -7.86 16.52
C TRP A 189 4.09 -9.06 17.18
#